data_AF-A0A2R5L804-F1
#
_entry.id   AF-A0A2R5L804-F1
#
_cell.length_a   1.000
_cell.length_b   1.000
_cell.length_c   1.000
_cell.angle_alpha   90.00
_cell.angle_beta   90.00
_cell.angle_gamma   90.00
#
_symmetry.space_group_name_H-M   'P 1'
#
loop_
_entity.id
_entity.type
_entity.pdbx_description
1 polymer ?
#
loop_
_entity_poly.entity_id
_entity_poly.type
_entity_poly.pdbx_seq_one_letter_code
_entity_poly.pdbx_strand_id
1 'polypeptide(L)'
;QRAVKKGDATELQRLLQRWEGSLNVNFYDHEGQTALHKSVMEGNFELVKLLVKFGADTKLANRDGWSAIHIAAYGGHQDIALFLISANSGRR
;
A
#
# COMPACT_ATOMS: atom_id res chain seq x y z
N GLN A 1 1.48 19.41 18.99
CA GLN A 1 0.73 19.41 17.72
C GLN A 1 1.68 19.77 16.59
N ARG A 2 2.13 18.79 15.79
CA ARG A 2 2.98 19.03 14.62
C ARG A 2 2.30 18.30 13.45
N ALA A 3 1.81 19.10 12.51
CA ALA A 3 1.12 18.62 11.32
C ALA A 3 2.10 17.83 10.46
N VAL A 4 1.90 16.51 10.36
CA VAL A 4 2.52 15.66 9.34
C VAL A 4 1.80 15.98 8.03
N LYS A 5 2.25 17.05 7.36
CA LYS A 5 1.82 17.37 6.01
C LYS A 5 2.76 16.70 5.02
N LYS A 6 2.11 16.06 4.04
CA LYS A 6 2.64 15.48 2.81
C LYS A 6 3.29 14.11 2.96
N GLY A 7 2.73 13.18 2.18
CA GLY A 7 3.18 11.81 2.06
C GLY A 7 4.62 11.74 1.61
N ASP A 8 5.31 10.78 2.18
CA ASP A 8 6.55 10.31 1.65
C ASP A 8 6.56 8.81 1.93
N ALA A 9 6.56 8.00 0.87
CA ALA A 9 6.99 6.61 0.89
C ALA A 9 8.24 6.42 1.78
N THR A 10 9.10 7.44 1.84
CA THR A 10 10.26 7.56 2.73
C THR A 10 9.94 7.46 4.22
N GLU A 11 8.81 7.99 4.69
CA GLU A 11 8.44 7.90 6.11
C GLU A 11 7.91 6.51 6.46
N LEU A 12 7.15 5.87 5.56
CA LEU A 12 6.77 4.46 5.71
C LEU A 12 8.00 3.54 5.65
N GLN A 13 8.96 3.84 4.78
CA GLN A 13 10.21 3.10 4.67
C GLN A 13 11.06 3.25 5.95
N ARG A 14 11.13 4.46 6.53
CA ARG A 14 11.77 4.72 7.83
C ARG A 14 11.03 4.04 8.99
N LEU A 15 9.70 4.04 8.99
CA LEU A 15 8.88 3.39 10.01
C LEU A 15 9.03 1.86 9.94
N LEU A 16 9.09 1.29 8.74
CA LEU A 16 9.39 -0.13 8.50
C LEU A 16 10.80 -0.51 8.96
N GLN A 17 11.79 0.37 8.78
CA GLN A 17 13.17 0.13 9.24
C GLN A 17 13.34 0.26 10.76
N ARG A 18 12.47 1.02 11.43
CA ARG A 18 12.61 1.39 12.85
C ARG A 18 11.88 0.44 13.81
N TRP A 19 10.93 -0.35 13.34
CA TRP A 19 10.11 -1.22 14.18
C TRP A 19 10.37 -2.69 13.86
N GLU A 20 11.29 -3.31 14.59
CA GLU A 20 11.59 -4.76 14.53
C GLU A 20 10.50 -5.67 15.14
N GLY A 21 9.28 -5.17 15.39
CA GLY A 21 8.21 -5.93 16.04
C GLY A 21 6.85 -5.68 15.44
N SER A 22 6.32 -6.68 14.72
CA SER A 22 4.95 -6.80 14.19
C SER A 22 4.30 -5.49 13.71
N LEU A 23 4.84 -4.87 12.66
CA LEU A 23 4.15 -3.76 12.02
C LEU A 23 2.94 -4.30 11.25
N ASN A 24 1.73 -4.05 11.75
CA ASN A 24 0.53 -4.30 10.96
C ASN A 24 0.48 -3.26 9.83
N VAL A 25 0.77 -3.68 8.59
CA VAL A 25 0.83 -2.80 7.41
C VAL A 25 -0.55 -2.40 6.86
N ASN A 26 -1.63 -2.87 7.49
CA ASN A 26 -3.01 -2.69 7.06
C ASN A 26 -3.75 -1.53 7.76
N PHE A 27 -3.03 -0.63 8.44
CA PHE A 27 -3.66 0.56 9.04
C PHE A 27 -4.13 1.54 7.97
N TYR A 28 -5.26 2.18 8.27
CA TYR A 28 -5.79 3.30 7.50
C TYR A 28 -5.26 4.62 8.06
N ASP A 29 -4.90 5.55 7.18
CA ASP A 29 -4.64 6.93 7.52
C ASP A 29 -5.94 7.74 7.72
N HIS A 30 -5.80 9.04 7.99
CA HIS A 30 -6.94 9.95 8.20
C HIS A 30 -7.80 10.15 6.94
N GLU A 31 -7.31 9.76 5.77
CA GLU A 31 -8.01 9.79 4.48
C GLU A 31 -8.59 8.41 4.13
N GLY A 32 -8.42 7.41 5.01
CA GLY A 32 -8.88 6.04 4.76
C GLY A 32 -8.02 5.28 3.76
N GLN A 33 -6.78 5.71 3.51
CA GLN A 33 -5.84 5.00 2.65
C GLN A 33 -4.91 4.12 3.49
N THR A 34 -4.45 3.01 2.93
CA THR A 34 -3.42 2.17 3.56
C THR A 34 -2.07 2.55 2.94
N ALA A 35 -0.98 2.06 3.54
CA ALA A 35 0.35 2.16 2.93
C ALA A 35 0.36 1.59 1.50
N LEU A 36 -0.39 0.50 1.27
CA LEU A 36 -0.52 -0.12 -0.05
C LEU A 36 -1.23 0.82 -1.03
N HIS A 37 -2.34 1.46 -0.63
CA HIS A 37 -3.04 2.42 -1.50
C HIS A 37 -2.14 3.57 -1.96
N LYS A 38 -1.39 4.18 -1.03
CA LYS A 38 -0.48 5.29 -1.34
C LYS A 38 0.66 4.84 -2.27
N SER A 39 1.31 3.70 -1.98
CA SER A 39 2.39 3.19 -2.84
C SER A 39 1.93 2.85 -4.25
N VAL A 40 0.70 2.35 -4.42
CA VAL A 40 0.12 2.11 -5.74
C VAL A 40 -0.21 3.42 -6.45
N MET A 41 -0.78 4.41 -5.76
CA MET A 41 -1.10 5.72 -6.32
C MET A 41 0.15 6.46 -6.83
N GLU A 42 1.28 6.26 -6.16
CA GLU A 42 2.58 6.80 -6.57
C GLU A 42 3.26 5.99 -7.68
N GLY A 43 2.72 4.82 -8.06
CA GLY A 43 3.35 3.91 -9.02
C GLY A 43 4.63 3.26 -8.49
N ASN A 44 4.85 3.25 -7.17
CA ASN A 44 6.08 2.74 -6.56
C ASN A 44 6.05 1.22 -6.42
N PHE A 45 6.42 0.53 -7.50
CA PHE A 45 6.31 -0.92 -7.58
C PHE A 45 7.14 -1.67 -6.53
N GLU A 46 8.34 -1.18 -6.21
CA GLU A 46 9.21 -1.83 -5.21
C GLU A 46 8.63 -1.76 -3.81
N LEU A 47 8.02 -0.63 -3.43
CA LEU A 47 7.32 -0.51 -2.16
C LEU A 47 6.06 -1.38 -2.10
N VAL A 48 5.32 -1.51 -3.21
CA VAL A 48 4.17 -2.41 -3.30
C VAL A 48 4.59 -3.86 -3.02
N LYS A 49 5.66 -4.35 -3.67
CA LYS A 49 6.19 -5.71 -3.43
C LYS A 49 6.56 -5.91 -1.97
N LEU A 50 7.24 -4.92 -1.38
CA LEU A 50 7.67 -4.97 0.01
C LEU A 50 6.47 -5.10 0.96
N LEU A 51 5.47 -4.24 0.80
CA LEU A 51 4.27 -4.23 1.64
C LEU A 51 3.49 -5.55 1.52
N VAL A 52 3.30 -6.08 0.31
CA VAL A 52 2.63 -7.38 0.09
C VAL A 52 3.41 -8.53 0.75
N LYS A 53 4.75 -8.50 0.69
CA LYS A 53 5.62 -9.47 1.38
C LYS A 53 5.48 -9.38 2.91
N PHE A 54 5.26 -8.19 3.46
CA PHE A 54 4.97 -7.98 4.89
C PHE A 54 3.51 -8.25 5.28
N GLY A 55 2.69 -8.81 4.39
CA GLY A 55 1.32 -9.20 4.72
C GLY A 55 0.28 -8.10 4.51
N ALA A 56 0.56 -7.12 3.65
CA ALA A 56 -0.46 -6.17 3.23
C ALA A 56 -1.64 -6.91 2.57
N ASP A 57 -2.84 -6.56 3.01
CA ASP A 57 -4.08 -7.04 2.44
C ASP A 57 -4.48 -6.14 1.27
N THR A 58 -4.36 -6.71 0.08
CA THR A 58 -4.64 -6.07 -1.20
C THR A 58 -6.14 -5.85 -1.44
N LYS A 59 -7.01 -6.49 -0.63
CA LYS A 59 -8.47 -6.42 -0.76
C LYS A 59 -9.08 -5.28 0.05
N LEU A 60 -8.32 -4.68 0.95
CA LEU A 60 -8.79 -3.52 1.72
C LEU A 60 -9.19 -2.40 0.75
N ALA A 61 -10.33 -1.78 1.04
CA ALA A 61 -10.86 -0.68 0.27
C ALA A 61 -10.73 0.61 1.08
N ASN A 62 -10.37 1.70 0.41
CA ASN A 62 -10.37 3.02 1.01
C ASN A 62 -11.80 3.57 1.20
N ARG A 63 -11.93 4.80 1.70
CA ARG A 63 -13.23 5.45 1.94
C ARG A 63 -14.12 5.57 0.70
N ASP A 64 -13.52 5.61 -0.49
CA ASP A 64 -14.24 5.70 -1.76
C ASP A 64 -14.58 4.30 -2.32
N GLY A 65 -14.32 3.23 -1.56
CA GLY A 65 -14.52 1.84 -1.98
C GLY A 65 -13.44 1.34 -2.95
N TRP A 66 -12.33 2.07 -3.11
CA TRP A 66 -11.25 1.68 -4.02
C TRP A 66 -10.22 0.84 -3.28
N SER A 67 -9.93 -0.35 -3.82
CA SER A 67 -8.81 -1.16 -3.37
C SER A 67 -7.55 -0.84 -4.18
N ALA A 68 -6.43 -1.44 -3.78
CA ALA A 68 -5.15 -1.29 -4.47
C ALA A 68 -5.25 -1.55 -5.99
N ILE A 69 -6.01 -2.54 -6.43
CA ILE A 69 -6.16 -2.84 -7.87
C ILE A 69 -6.98 -1.77 -8.62
N HIS A 70 -7.99 -1.17 -7.98
CA HIS A 70 -8.76 -0.08 -8.58
C HIS A 70 -7.86 1.13 -8.83
N ILE A 71 -7.00 1.47 -7.85
CA ILE A 71 -6.02 2.56 -7.98
C ILE A 71 -5.00 2.25 -9.08
N ALA A 72 -4.46 1.03 -9.13
CA ALA A 72 -3.49 0.63 -10.15
C ALA A 72 -4.09 0.72 -11.57
N ALA A 73 -5.33 0.27 -11.75
CA ALA A 73 -6.03 0.36 -13.02
C ALA A 73 -6.32 1.81 -13.42
N TYR A 74 -6.76 2.65 -12.47
CA TYR A 74 -7.03 4.06 -12.71
C TYR A 74 -5.75 4.84 -13.08
N GLY A 75 -4.65 4.57 -12.39
CA GLY A 75 -3.34 5.20 -12.65
C GLY A 75 -2.57 4.64 -13.86
N GLY A 76 -3.09 3.59 -14.51
CA GLY A 76 -2.40 2.93 -15.64
C GLY A 76 -1.16 2.13 -15.24
N HIS A 77 -1.01 1.77 -13.96
CA HIS A 77 0.13 1.01 -13.45
C HIS A 77 -0.04 -0.49 -13.71
N GLN A 78 0.10 -0.89 -14.98
CA GLN A 78 -0.15 -2.27 -15.43
C GLN A 78 0.68 -3.31 -14.68
N ASP A 79 1.98 -3.05 -14.48
CA ASP A 79 2.88 -3.98 -13.78
C ASP A 79 2.45 -4.22 -12.32
N ILE A 80 2.01 -3.16 -11.65
CA ILE A 80 1.49 -3.22 -10.28
C ILE A 80 0.17 -4.01 -10.25
N ALA A 81 -0.73 -3.76 -11.19
CA ALA A 81 -2.00 -4.47 -11.28
C ALA A 81 -1.78 -5.98 -11.49
N LEU A 82 -0.90 -6.36 -12.43
CA LEU A 82 -0.54 -7.75 -12.70
C LEU A 82 0.06 -8.43 -11.47
N PHE A 83 0.94 -7.74 -10.74
CA PHE A 83 1.51 -8.24 -9.50
C PHE A 83 0.45 -8.44 -8.40
N LEU A 84 -0.47 -7.50 -8.22
CA LEU A 84 -1.55 -7.63 -7.22
C LEU A 84 -2.49 -8.80 -7.55
N ILE A 85 -2.80 -9.02 -8.84
CA ILE A 85 -3.62 -10.16 -9.29
C ILE A 85 -2.91 -11.49 -8.99
N SER A 86 -1.60 -11.58 -9.26
CA SER A 86 -0.83 -12.80 -9.01
C SER A 86 -0.68 -13.07 -7.51
N ALA A 87 -0.44 -12.03 -6.71
CA ALA A 87 -0.39 -12.12 -5.25
C ALA A 87 -1.71 -12.63 -4.63
N ASN A 88 -2.86 -12.28 -5.21
CA ASN A 88 -4.16 -12.75 -4.73
C ASN A 88 -4.48 -14.18 -5.15
N SER A 89 -3.96 -14.62 -6.29
CA SER A 89 -4.24 -15.94 -6.85
C SER A 89 -3.49 -17.08 -6.15
N GLY A 90 -2.33 -16.76 -5.54
CA GLY A 90 -1.46 -17.74 -4.86
C GLY A 90 -1.78 -18.02 -3.38
N ARG A 91 -2.73 -17.32 -2.75
CA ARG A 91 -3.10 -17.51 -1.33
C ARG A 91 -4.33 -18.42 -1.13
N ARG A 92 -4.44 -19.51 -1.88
CA ARG A 92 -5.48 -20.54 -1.70
C ARG A 92 -5.10 -21.57 -0.66
#